data_AF-A0A3D4FX17-F1
#
_entry.id   AF-A0A3D4FX17-F1
#
_cell.length_a   1.000
_cell.length_b   1.000
_cell.length_c   1.000
_cell.angle_alpha   90.00
_cell.angle_beta   90.00
_cell.angle_gamma   90.00
#
_symmetry.space_group_name_H-M   'P 1'
#
loop_
_entity.id
_entity.type
_entity.pdbx_description
1 polymer ?
#
loop_
_entity_poly.entity_id
_entity_poly.type
_entity_poly.pdbx_seq_one_letter_code
_entity_poly.pdbx_strand_id
1 'polypeptide(L)'
;LRTEASDRHYLFVSKLTTAFWGVFATIFALYAANLGSLIEVVNRVGSYFYGSLLGVFVLAIGFRRASANGAFWGLLAGMVAVGLVEVNSDISYIWYNVVGSITVVAVGLAVSVFQSAQHAERQ
;
A
#
# COMPACT_ATOMS: atom_id res chain seq x y z
N LEU A 1 15.88 -5.32 12.60
CA LEU A 1 15.87 -4.35 13.73
C LEU A 1 16.78 -4.90 14.82
N ARG A 2 17.86 -4.21 15.19
CA ARG A 2 18.69 -4.62 16.35
C ARG A 2 18.00 -4.14 17.62
N THR A 3 17.33 -5.05 18.32
CA THR A 3 16.47 -4.73 19.47
C THR A 3 17.24 -4.23 20.70
N GLU A 4 18.58 -4.33 20.70
CA GLU A 4 19.46 -3.91 21.81
C GLU A 4 20.44 -2.78 21.46
N ALA A 5 20.07 -1.90 20.52
CA ALA A 5 20.88 -0.71 20.26
C ALA A 5 20.64 0.38 21.32
N SER A 6 21.70 1.04 21.79
CA SER A 6 21.59 2.15 22.76
C SER A 6 20.70 3.28 22.24
N ASP A 7 20.02 4.02 23.12
CA ASP A 7 19.21 5.19 22.76
C ASP A 7 19.97 6.20 21.90
N ARG A 8 21.29 6.34 22.12
CA ARG A 8 22.18 7.18 21.32
C ARG A 8 22.23 6.76 19.85
N HIS A 9 22.16 5.46 19.57
CA HIS A 9 22.10 4.93 18.20
C HIS A 9 20.77 5.27 17.53
N TYR A 10 19.62 5.03 18.21
CA TYR A 10 18.31 5.39 17.66
C TYR A 10 18.16 6.89 17.41
N LEU A 11 18.67 7.73 18.34
CA LEU A 11 18.70 9.18 18.16
C LEU A 11 19.55 9.60 16.95
N PHE A 12 20.71 8.96 16.75
CA PHE A 12 21.56 9.23 15.60
C PHE A 12 20.89 8.81 14.29
N VAL A 13 20.32 7.61 14.23
CA VAL A 13 19.61 7.10 13.04
C VAL A 13 18.39 7.97 12.71
N SER A 14 17.63 8.39 13.73
CA SER A 14 16.49 9.30 13.56
C SER A 14 16.94 10.64 12.97
N LYS A 15 17.99 11.27 13.50
CA LYS A 15 18.55 12.51 12.95
C LYS A 15 19.04 12.34 11.52
N LEU A 16 19.74 11.25 11.22
CA LEU A 16 20.23 10.95 9.87
C LEU A 16 19.06 10.75 8.89
N THR A 17 18.02 10.03 9.32
CA THR A 17 16.82 9.79 8.52
C THR A 17 16.07 11.10 8.26
N THR A 18 15.92 11.96 9.27
CA THR A 18 15.31 13.30 9.12
C THR A 18 16.12 14.18 8.16
N ALA A 19 17.45 14.22 8.30
CA ALA A 19 18.31 14.98 7.40
C ALA A 19 18.22 14.46 5.95
N PHE A 20 18.25 13.13 5.78
CA PHE A 20 18.07 12.47 4.48
C PHE A 20 16.73 12.85 3.84
N TRP A 21 15.62 12.73 4.57
CA TRP A 21 14.30 13.10 4.06
C TRP A 21 14.19 14.60 3.76
N GLY A 22 14.82 15.47 4.56
CA GLY A 22 14.86 16.91 4.29
C GLY A 22 15.59 17.25 2.99
N VAL A 23 16.75 16.63 2.75
CA VAL A 23 17.50 16.78 1.49
C VAL A 23 16.70 16.23 0.32
N PHE A 24 16.14 15.02 0.46
CA PHE A 24 15.30 14.40 -0.55
C PHE A 24 14.09 15.28 -0.92
N ALA A 25 13.37 15.82 0.07
CA ALA A 25 12.23 16.70 -0.14
C ALA A 25 12.62 18.01 -0.82
N THR A 26 13.78 18.57 -0.48
CA THR A 26 14.30 19.79 -1.12
C THR A 26 14.63 19.55 -2.58
N ILE A 27 15.31 18.44 -2.89
CA ILE A 27 15.59 18.03 -4.27
C ILE A 27 14.29 17.79 -5.03
N PHE A 28 13.33 17.06 -4.44
CA PHE A 28 12.03 16.82 -5.04
C PHE A 28 11.29 18.13 -5.34
N ALA A 29 11.30 19.10 -4.42
CA ALA A 29 10.66 20.39 -4.62
C ALA A 29 11.22 21.16 -5.84
N LEU A 30 12.53 21.06 -6.10
CA LEU A 30 13.16 21.67 -7.29
C LEU A 30 12.65 21.03 -8.60
N TYR A 31 12.43 19.72 -8.62
CA TYR A 31 11.84 19.03 -9.78
C TYR A 31 10.34 19.31 -9.91
N ALA A 32 9.64 19.38 -8.78
CA ALA A 32 8.19 19.49 -8.71
C ALA A 32 7.67 20.82 -9.30
N ALA A 33 8.50 21.86 -9.31
CA ALA A 33 8.18 23.17 -9.90
C ALA A 33 7.72 23.12 -11.37
N ASN A 34 8.07 22.06 -12.11
CA ASN A 34 7.70 21.90 -13.53
C ASN A 34 6.63 20.83 -13.79
N LEU A 35 6.10 20.16 -12.76
CA LEU A 35 5.20 19.00 -12.92
C LEU A 35 3.71 19.37 -13.06
N GLY A 36 3.40 20.66 -13.28
CA GLY A 36 2.03 21.14 -13.31
C GLY A 36 1.40 21.14 -11.91
N SER A 37 0.15 20.71 -11.81
CA SER A 37 -0.56 20.69 -10.53
C SER A 37 0.02 19.65 -9.57
N LEU A 38 0.74 20.08 -8.53
CA LEU A 38 1.34 19.18 -7.53
C LEU A 38 0.31 18.26 -6.86
N ILE A 39 -0.90 18.78 -6.61
CA ILE A 39 -1.98 17.99 -6.04
C ILE A 39 -2.41 16.86 -6.99
N GLU A 40 -2.38 17.08 -8.31
CA GLU A 40 -2.69 16.03 -9.29
C GLU A 40 -1.60 14.97 -9.32
N VAL A 41 -0.32 15.38 -9.35
CA VAL A 41 0.82 14.46 -9.38
C VAL A 41 0.83 13.59 -8.13
N VAL A 42 0.66 14.19 -6.96
CA VAL A 42 0.61 13.48 -5.68
C VAL A 42 -0.59 12.54 -5.63
N ASN A 43 -1.77 12.97 -6.09
CA ASN A 43 -2.94 12.09 -6.11
C ASN A 43 -2.81 10.95 -7.11
N ARG A 44 -2.20 11.19 -8.28
CA ARG A 44 -1.92 10.14 -9.25
C ARG A 44 -1.00 9.09 -8.66
N VAL A 45 0.13 9.49 -8.07
CA VAL A 45 1.06 8.57 -7.40
C VAL A 45 0.39 7.86 -6.22
N GLY A 46 -0.34 8.60 -5.39
CA GLY A 46 -1.05 8.06 -4.23
C GLY A 46 -2.11 7.03 -4.63
N SER A 47 -2.85 7.28 -5.70
CA SER A 47 -3.89 6.41 -6.22
C SER A 47 -3.43 4.99 -6.59
N TYR A 48 -2.14 4.77 -6.87
CA TYR A 48 -1.60 3.41 -7.06
C TYR A 48 -1.66 2.57 -5.79
N PHE A 49 -1.55 3.22 -4.63
CA PHE A 49 -1.37 2.55 -3.34
C PHE A 49 -2.59 2.69 -2.43
N TYR A 50 -3.24 3.86 -2.44
CA TYR A 50 -4.32 4.20 -1.51
C TYR A 50 -5.49 3.23 -1.60
N GLY A 51 -5.92 2.86 -2.82
CA GLY A 51 -6.97 1.85 -3.01
C GLY A 51 -6.63 0.52 -2.36
N SER A 52 -5.44 0.00 -2.63
CA SER A 52 -5.02 -1.30 -2.13
C SER A 52 -4.84 -1.29 -0.60
N LEU A 53 -4.28 -0.21 -0.03
CA LEU A 53 -4.19 -0.03 1.42
C LEU A 53 -5.57 0.07 2.08
N LEU A 54 -6.49 0.85 1.50
CA LEU A 54 -7.87 0.94 1.95
C LEU A 54 -8.54 -0.44 1.94
N GLY A 55 -8.34 -1.21 0.86
CA GLY A 55 -8.85 -2.58 0.76
C GLY A 55 -8.35 -3.50 1.87
N VAL A 56 -7.09 -3.37 2.28
CA VAL A 56 -6.54 -4.12 3.43
C VAL A 56 -7.25 -3.74 4.72
N PHE A 57 -7.46 -2.44 4.98
CA PHE A 57 -8.20 -1.99 6.16
C PHE A 57 -9.65 -2.47 6.15
N VAL A 58 -10.33 -2.36 5.00
CA VAL A 58 -11.70 -2.86 4.83
C VAL A 58 -11.76 -4.35 5.07
N LEU A 59 -10.81 -5.12 4.55
CA LEU A 59 -10.73 -6.56 4.77
C LEU A 59 -10.56 -6.88 6.26
N ALA A 60 -9.62 -6.21 6.93
CA ALA A 60 -9.31 -6.44 8.35
C ALA A 60 -10.45 -6.08 9.30
N ILE A 61 -11.18 -4.98 9.03
CA ILE A 61 -12.27 -4.50 9.89
C ILE A 61 -13.60 -5.16 9.51
N GLY A 62 -13.88 -5.32 8.22
CA GLY A 62 -15.18 -5.73 7.70
C GLY A 62 -15.42 -7.24 7.72
N PHE A 63 -14.37 -8.07 7.81
CA PHE A 63 -14.51 -9.52 7.65
C PHE A 63 -13.81 -10.31 8.76
N ARG A 64 -14.61 -10.98 9.59
CA ARG A 64 -14.11 -11.81 10.70
C ARG A 64 -13.21 -12.98 10.27
N ARG A 65 -13.34 -13.42 9.01
CA ARG A 65 -12.53 -14.50 8.43
C ARG A 65 -11.28 -13.99 7.71
N ALA A 66 -10.96 -12.70 7.79
CA ALA A 66 -9.75 -12.16 7.20
C ALA A 66 -8.50 -12.72 7.88
N SER A 67 -7.51 -13.09 7.09
CA SER A 67 -6.20 -13.59 7.54
C SER A 67 -5.09 -12.63 7.12
N ALA A 68 -3.97 -12.63 7.86
CA ALA A 68 -2.79 -11.82 7.50
C ALA A 68 -2.26 -12.18 6.11
N ASN A 69 -2.24 -13.47 5.76
CA ASN A 69 -1.85 -13.93 4.42
C ASN A 69 -2.82 -13.44 3.34
N GLY A 70 -4.12 -13.46 3.61
CA GLY A 70 -5.12 -12.92 2.69
C GLY A 70 -4.97 -11.43 2.46
N ALA A 71 -4.73 -10.66 3.52
CA ALA A 71 -4.42 -9.23 3.40
C ALA A 71 -3.14 -8.98 2.59
N PHE A 72 -2.08 -9.76 2.81
CA PHE A 72 -0.82 -9.63 2.09
C PHE A 72 -0.96 -9.96 0.59
N TRP A 73 -1.52 -11.11 0.25
CA TRP A 73 -1.73 -11.51 -1.15
C TRP A 73 -2.78 -10.65 -1.85
N GLY A 74 -3.80 -10.22 -1.11
CA GLY A 74 -4.77 -9.24 -1.57
C GLY A 74 -4.08 -7.93 -1.95
N LEU A 75 -3.25 -7.36 -1.08
CA LEU A 75 -2.49 -6.13 -1.33
C LEU A 75 -1.66 -6.20 -2.60
N LEU A 76 -0.88 -7.28 -2.77
CA LEU A 76 -0.06 -7.49 -3.97
C LEU A 76 -0.92 -7.60 -5.23
N ALA A 77 -2.01 -8.38 -5.18
CA ALA A 77 -2.92 -8.51 -6.31
C ALA A 77 -3.60 -7.18 -6.66
N GLY A 78 -3.96 -6.37 -5.66
CA GLY A 78 -4.52 -5.03 -5.84
C GLY A 78 -3.54 -4.09 -6.54
N MET A 79 -2.28 -4.07 -6.12
CA MET A 79 -1.25 -3.26 -6.79
C MET A 79 -1.02 -3.70 -8.24
N VAL A 80 -0.97 -5.00 -8.50
CA VAL A 80 -0.85 -5.54 -9.87
C VAL A 80 -2.07 -5.18 -10.72
N ALA A 81 -3.28 -5.32 -10.18
CA ALA A 81 -4.51 -4.98 -10.91
C ALA A 81 -4.56 -3.49 -11.27
N VAL A 82 -4.17 -2.60 -10.35
CA VAL A 82 -4.07 -1.17 -10.65
C VAL A 82 -3.04 -0.90 -11.74
N GLY A 83 -1.86 -1.52 -11.68
CA GLY A 83 -0.84 -1.38 -12.73
C GLY A 83 -1.32 -1.91 -14.09
N LEU A 84 -2.08 -3.01 -14.12
CA LEU A 84 -2.69 -3.51 -15.36
C LEU A 84 -3.73 -2.54 -15.90
N VAL A 85 -4.55 -1.95 -15.04
CA VAL A 85 -5.56 -0.96 -15.46
C VAL A 85 -4.91 0.32 -15.98
N GLU A 86 -3.83 0.79 -15.36
CA GLU A 86 -3.05 1.92 -15.86
C GLU A 86 -2.56 1.69 -17.30
N VAL A 87 -2.00 0.51 -17.58
CA VAL A 87 -1.39 0.23 -18.90
C VAL A 87 -2.44 -0.07 -19.98
N ASN A 88 -3.60 -0.61 -19.61
CA ASN A 88 -4.60 -1.11 -20.56
C ASN A 88 -5.87 -0.26 -20.66
N SER A 89 -6.04 0.78 -19.85
CA SER A 89 -7.28 1.55 -19.80
C SER A 89 -7.04 3.05 -19.67
N ASP A 90 -7.73 3.84 -20.50
CA ASP A 90 -7.70 5.30 -20.47
C ASP A 90 -8.65 5.88 -19.40
N ILE A 91 -8.64 5.31 -18.19
CA ILE A 91 -9.46 5.79 -17.08
C ILE A 91 -8.68 6.72 -16.17
N SER A 92 -9.38 7.67 -15.54
CA SER A 92 -8.78 8.60 -14.58
C SER A 92 -8.20 7.86 -13.36
N TYR A 93 -7.04 8.32 -12.88
CA TYR A 93 -6.32 7.76 -11.73
C TYR A 93 -7.15 7.69 -10.44
N ILE A 94 -8.25 8.43 -10.34
CA ILE A 94 -9.18 8.35 -9.20
C ILE A 94 -9.78 6.93 -9.09
N TRP A 95 -10.05 6.28 -10.23
CA TRP A 95 -10.63 4.94 -10.28
C TRP A 95 -9.68 3.84 -9.81
N TYR A 96 -8.38 4.10 -9.79
CA TYR A 96 -7.38 3.14 -9.27
C TYR A 96 -7.65 2.82 -7.80
N ASN A 97 -8.21 3.76 -7.04
CA ASN A 97 -8.59 3.52 -5.65
C ASN A 97 -9.70 2.46 -5.53
N VAL A 98 -10.70 2.52 -6.41
CA VAL A 98 -11.82 1.58 -6.44
C VAL A 98 -11.33 0.21 -6.90
N VAL A 99 -10.55 0.16 -7.99
CA VAL A 99 -9.97 -1.08 -8.50
C VAL A 99 -9.12 -1.76 -7.42
N GLY A 100 -8.15 -1.05 -6.85
CA GLY A 100 -7.26 -1.60 -5.83
C GLY A 100 -8.03 -2.11 -4.62
N SER A 101 -8.96 -1.32 -4.07
CA SER A 101 -9.71 -1.72 -2.87
C SER A 101 -10.58 -2.96 -3.10
N ILE A 102 -11.30 -3.01 -4.22
CA ILE A 102 -12.15 -4.16 -4.58
C ILE A 102 -11.29 -5.41 -4.80
N THR A 103 -10.19 -5.30 -5.56
CA THR A 103 -9.32 -6.44 -5.82
C THR A 103 -8.73 -6.99 -4.52
N VAL A 104 -8.26 -6.13 -3.62
CA VAL A 104 -7.72 -6.57 -2.32
C VAL A 104 -8.76 -7.31 -1.50
N VAL A 105 -9.98 -6.78 -1.40
CA VAL A 105 -11.05 -7.43 -0.63
C VAL A 105 -11.42 -8.77 -1.27
N ALA A 106 -11.59 -8.82 -2.59
CA ALA A 106 -11.97 -10.04 -3.29
C ALA A 106 -10.90 -11.14 -3.15
N VAL A 107 -9.64 -10.83 -3.49
CA VAL A 107 -8.53 -11.80 -3.41
C VAL A 107 -8.23 -12.16 -1.97
N GLY A 108 -8.22 -11.18 -1.07
CA GLY A 108 -7.92 -11.40 0.34
C GLY A 108 -8.96 -12.25 1.05
N LEU A 109 -10.24 -12.11 0.70
CA LEU A 109 -11.29 -13.01 1.17
C LEU A 109 -11.14 -14.41 0.59
N ALA A 110 -10.92 -14.54 -0.71
CA ALA A 110 -10.73 -15.85 -1.33
C ALA A 110 -9.60 -16.63 -0.63
N VAL A 111 -8.42 -16.01 -0.51
CA VAL A 111 -7.26 -16.62 0.17
C VAL A 111 -7.57 -16.95 1.63
N SER A 112 -8.24 -16.06 2.36
CA SER A 112 -8.53 -16.29 3.78
C SER A 112 -9.55 -17.39 4.02
N VAL A 113 -10.53 -17.55 3.12
CA VAL A 113 -11.52 -18.63 3.17
C VAL A 113 -10.87 -19.97 2.88
N PHE A 114 -10.01 -20.07 1.87
CA PHE A 114 -9.29 -21.31 1.56
C PHE A 114 -8.39 -21.74 2.72
N GLN A 115 -7.70 -20.80 3.37
CA GLN A 115 -6.88 -21.11 4.54
C GLN A 115 -7.74 -21.57 5.72
N SER A 116 -8.85 -20.87 6.01
CA SER A 116 -9.77 -21.27 7.08
C SER A 116 -10.30 -22.70 6.90
N ALA A 117 -10.60 -23.11 5.65
CA ALA A 117 -11.04 -24.46 5.33
C ALA A 117 -9.93 -25.51 5.59
N GLN A 118 -8.69 -25.24 5.16
CA GLN A 118 -7.57 -26.14 5.41
C GLN A 118 -7.24 -26.32 6.91
N HIS A 119 -7.44 -25.28 7.72
CA HIS A 119 -7.26 -25.38 9.16
C HIS A 119 -8.33 -26.24 9.84
N ALA A 120 -9.56 -26.26 9.31
CA ALA A 120 -10.64 -27.09 9.83
C ALA A 120 -10.50 -28.57 9.47
N GLU A 121 -9.94 -28.91 8.31
CA GLU A 121 -9.72 -30.31 7.88
C GLU A 121 -8.52 -30.99 8.57
N ARG A 122 -7.60 -30.21 9.15
CA ARG A 122 -6.40 -30.73 9.82
C ARG A 122 -6.59 -31.01 11.32
N GLN A 123 -7.76 -30.69 11.87
CA GLN A 123 -8.12 -30.95 13.28
C GLN A 123 -9.07 -32.14 13.37
#